data_AF-A0A246FJZ5-F1
#
_entry.id   AF-A0A246FJZ5-F1
#
_cell.length_a   1.000
_cell.length_b   1.000
_cell.length_c   1.000
_cell.angle_alpha   90.00
_cell.angle_beta   90.00
_cell.angle_gamma   90.00
#
_symmetry.space_group_name_H-M   'P 1'
#
loop_
_entity.id
_entity.type
_entity.pdbx_description
1 polymer ?
#
loop_
_entity_poly.entity_id
_entity_poly.type
_entity_poly.pdbx_seq_one_letter_code
_entity_poly.pdbx_strand_id
1 'polypeptide(L)'
;MAKNKPIGFGREDEDPNGTGDGWRSDIGEQADKQEESSPPPRQPKADPVFVSTIEGLEILGAYGLMALGPLSNLEQQLLQVIAGLEKRIIELE
;
A
#
# COMPACT_ATOMS: atom_id res chain seq x y z
N MET A 1 29.83 15.01 28.64
CA MET A 1 30.12 14.43 27.30
C MET A 1 29.50 13.05 27.25
N ALA A 2 28.36 12.92 26.55
CA ALA A 2 27.61 11.67 26.44
C ALA A 2 28.33 10.69 25.50
N LYS A 3 28.67 9.49 25.98
CA LYS A 3 29.08 8.37 25.14
C LYS A 3 27.85 7.52 24.85
N ASN A 4 27.20 7.80 23.71
CA ASN A 4 26.21 6.93 23.10
C ASN A 4 26.84 5.55 22.88
N LYS A 5 26.41 4.57 23.68
CA LYS A 5 26.48 3.17 23.25
C LYS A 5 25.15 2.85 22.55
N PRO A 6 25.17 2.28 21.33
CA PRO A 6 23.94 1.89 20.67
C PRO A 6 23.24 0.81 21.49
N ILE A 7 21.93 0.99 21.66
CA ILE A 7 21.05 -0.01 22.25
C ILE A 7 21.03 -1.19 21.26
N GLY A 8 21.50 -2.37 21.69
CA GLY A 8 21.25 -3.63 20.95
C GLY A 8 22.45 -4.54 20.61
N PHE A 9 23.70 -4.28 21.03
CA PHE A 9 24.85 -5.12 20.64
C PHE A 9 25.71 -5.60 21.82
N GLY A 10 25.13 -6.32 22.79
CA GLY A 10 25.97 -6.89 23.86
C GLY A 10 25.29 -7.59 25.01
N ARG A 11 24.19 -8.31 24.78
CA ARG A 11 23.79 -9.38 25.70
C ARG A 11 23.62 -10.65 24.88
N GLU A 12 24.44 -11.64 25.21
CA GLU A 12 24.16 -13.03 24.87
C GLU A 12 22.82 -13.37 25.53
N ASP A 13 21.83 -13.74 24.71
CA ASP A 13 20.60 -14.35 25.19
C ASP A 13 20.95 -15.73 25.75
N GLU A 14 21.22 -15.82 27.05
CA GLU A 14 21.09 -17.08 27.79
C GLU A 14 19.77 -17.05 28.56
N ASP A 15 18.67 -17.22 27.82
CA ASP A 15 17.39 -17.59 28.42
C ASP A 15 17.04 -19.03 27.99
N PRO A 16 17.20 -20.04 28.87
CA PRO A 16 16.99 -21.44 28.50
C PRO A 16 15.51 -21.84 28.39
N ASN A 17 14.58 -20.93 28.66
CA ASN A 17 13.15 -21.10 28.41
C ASN A 17 12.64 -19.85 27.67
N GLY A 18 12.65 -19.89 26.34
CA GLY A 18 12.24 -18.80 25.45
C GLY A 18 10.79 -18.34 25.61
N THR A 19 10.50 -17.62 26.68
CA THR A 19 9.25 -16.91 26.95
C THR A 19 9.63 -15.50 27.39
N GLY A 20 9.87 -14.64 26.40
CA GLY A 20 10.27 -13.23 26.58
C GLY A 20 9.15 -12.34 27.14
N ASP A 21 8.59 -12.71 28.28
CA ASP A 21 7.52 -11.95 28.94
C ASP A 21 8.13 -10.99 29.97
N GLY A 22 8.81 -9.97 29.44
CA GLY A 22 9.38 -8.85 30.19
C GLY A 22 8.37 -7.71 30.47
N TRP A 23 7.08 -8.00 30.59
CA TRP A 23 6.07 -6.97 30.86
C TRP A 23 5.61 -7.00 32.31
N ARG A 24 6.28 -6.13 33.06
CA ARG A 24 5.99 -5.70 34.41
C ARG A 24 4.48 -5.59 34.68
N SER A 25 4.01 -6.42 35.61
CA SER A 25 2.91 -6.10 36.52
C SER A 25 3.11 -4.69 37.08
N ASP A 26 2.03 -3.91 37.20
CA ASP A 26 1.90 -2.58 37.84
C ASP A 26 1.47 -1.46 36.86
N ILE A 27 0.24 -1.51 36.33
CA ILE A 27 -0.55 -0.31 35.97
C ILE A 27 -2.02 -0.72 36.01
N GLY A 28 -2.81 0.11 36.69
CA GLY A 28 -4.20 -0.15 37.09
C GLY A 28 -5.20 -0.26 35.95
N GLU A 29 -6.41 -0.67 36.34
CA GLU A 29 -7.63 -0.68 35.54
C GLU A 29 -7.76 0.58 34.68
N GLN A 30 -7.68 0.42 33.36
CA GLN A 30 -8.45 1.22 32.43
C GLN A 30 -8.95 0.30 31.32
N ALA A 31 -10.25 0.02 31.40
CA ALA A 31 -11.02 -0.66 30.37
C ALA A 31 -11.12 0.28 29.15
N ASP A 32 -10.08 0.31 28.31
CA ASP A 32 -10.22 0.84 26.97
C ASP A 32 -10.87 -0.23 26.10
N LYS A 33 -12.18 -0.09 25.93
CA LYS A 33 -12.89 -0.64 24.77
C LYS A 33 -12.09 -0.21 23.54
N GLN A 34 -11.36 -1.15 22.95
CA GLN A 34 -10.86 -0.99 21.59
C GLN A 34 -12.08 -0.78 20.72
N GLU A 35 -12.39 0.48 20.40
CA GLU A 35 -13.27 0.81 19.30
C GLU A 35 -12.65 0.14 18.08
N GLU A 36 -13.32 -0.93 17.64
CA GLU A 36 -13.03 -1.64 16.41
C GLU A 36 -13.12 -0.58 15.30
N SER A 37 -11.96 -0.03 14.92
CA SER A 37 -11.90 1.04 13.93
C SER A 37 -12.50 0.46 12.67
N SER A 38 -13.73 0.89 12.34
CA SER A 38 -14.42 0.46 11.14
C SER A 38 -13.45 0.57 9.97
N PRO A 39 -13.28 -0.48 9.15
CA PRO A 39 -12.35 -0.43 8.02
C PRO A 39 -12.67 0.84 7.22
N PRO A 40 -11.64 1.59 6.79
CA PRO A 40 -11.85 2.86 6.11
C PRO A 40 -12.89 2.66 5.02
N PRO A 41 -13.85 3.60 4.85
CA PRO A 41 -14.91 3.45 3.87
C PRO A 41 -14.26 3.12 2.54
N ARG A 42 -14.45 1.88 2.09
CA ARG A 42 -13.88 1.46 0.81
C ARG A 42 -14.60 2.33 -0.22
N GLN A 43 -13.85 3.18 -0.88
CA GLN A 43 -14.36 3.91 -2.04
C GLN A 43 -15.06 2.92 -2.97
N PRO A 44 -16.10 3.33 -3.70
CA PRO A 44 -16.77 2.44 -4.63
C PRO A 44 -15.70 1.78 -5.50
N LYS A 45 -15.67 0.44 -5.45
CA LYS A 45 -14.74 -0.33 -6.28
C LYS A 45 -15.12 -0.02 -7.72
N ALA A 46 -14.32 0.81 -8.38
CA ALA A 46 -14.45 1.00 -9.82
C ALA A 46 -14.33 -0.39 -10.46
N ASP A 47 -15.18 -0.65 -11.44
CA ASP A 47 -15.07 -1.90 -12.20
C ASP A 47 -13.68 -1.96 -12.82
N PRO A 48 -12.99 -3.11 -12.75
CA PRO A 48 -11.66 -3.23 -13.30
C PRO A 48 -11.72 -2.99 -14.81
N VAL A 49 -10.93 -2.02 -15.27
CA VAL A 49 -10.78 -1.72 -16.69
C VAL A 49 -9.58 -2.49 -17.20
N PHE A 50 -9.86 -3.48 -18.04
CA PHE A 50 -8.83 -4.20 -18.76
C PHE A 50 -8.55 -3.47 -20.07
N VAL A 51 -7.30 -3.10 -20.26
CA VAL A 51 -6.82 -2.44 -21.49
C VAL A 51 -5.98 -3.45 -22.24
N SER A 52 -6.41 -3.79 -23.45
CA SER A 52 -5.64 -4.63 -24.37
C SER A 52 -4.42 -3.88 -24.91
N THR A 53 -3.47 -4.59 -25.50
CA THR A 53 -2.28 -3.97 -26.09
C THR A 53 -2.62 -2.96 -27.19
N ILE A 54 -3.68 -3.21 -27.98
CA ILE A 54 -4.10 -2.33 -29.07
C ILE A 54 -4.72 -1.06 -28.49
N GLU A 55 -5.70 -1.18 -27.59
CA GLU A 55 -6.31 -0.04 -26.91
C GLU A 55 -5.28 0.80 -26.14
N GLY A 56 -4.30 0.14 -25.52
CA GLY A 56 -3.20 0.83 -24.84
C GLY A 56 -2.38 1.71 -25.79
N LEU A 57 -2.12 1.25 -27.02
CA LEU A 57 -1.44 2.04 -28.04
C LEU A 57 -2.32 3.18 -28.57
N GLU A 58 -3.63 2.97 -28.67
CA GLU A 58 -4.58 4.02 -29.06
C GLU A 58 -4.63 5.14 -28.02
N ILE A 59 -4.71 4.78 -26.72
CA ILE A 59 -4.64 5.73 -25.61
C ILE A 59 -3.33 6.51 -25.68
N LEU A 60 -2.18 5.83 -25.80
CA LEU A 60 -0.89 6.52 -25.94
C LEU A 60 -0.88 7.48 -27.13
N GLY A 61 -1.41 7.06 -28.28
CA GLY A 61 -1.53 7.89 -29.48
C GLY A 61 -2.41 9.13 -29.26
N ALA A 62 -3.53 9.00 -28.54
CA ALA A 62 -4.43 10.11 -28.23
C ALA A 62 -3.73 11.21 -27.40
N TYR A 63 -2.78 10.82 -26.53
CA TYR A 63 -1.99 11.76 -25.73
C TYR A 63 -0.64 12.14 -26.38
N GLY A 64 -0.41 11.79 -27.65
CA GLY A 64 0.83 12.11 -28.36
C GLY A 64 2.07 11.38 -27.83
N LEU A 65 1.87 10.23 -27.17
CA LEU A 65 2.93 9.39 -26.64
C LEU A 65 3.22 8.24 -27.62
N MET A 66 4.51 7.93 -27.79
CA MET A 66 4.96 6.80 -28.60
C MET A 66 5.78 5.85 -27.73
N ALA A 67 5.33 4.60 -27.61
CA ALA A 67 6.09 3.56 -26.92
C ALA A 67 7.32 3.19 -27.76
N LEU A 68 8.52 3.42 -27.20
CA LEU A 68 9.79 3.07 -27.85
C LEU A 68 10.17 1.60 -27.66
N GLY A 69 9.43 0.88 -26.82
CA GLY A 69 9.62 -0.53 -26.50
C GLY A 69 8.40 -1.10 -25.76
N PRO A 70 8.47 -2.35 -25.29
CA PRO A 70 7.40 -2.96 -24.52
C PRO A 70 7.13 -2.16 -23.24
N LEU A 71 5.84 -1.91 -22.97
CA LEU A 71 5.41 -1.21 -21.76
C LEU A 71 5.72 -2.04 -20.52
N SER A 72 6.32 -1.39 -19.53
CA SER A 72 6.47 -1.92 -18.18
C SER A 72 5.13 -2.16 -17.51
N ASN A 73 5.11 -3.00 -16.46
CA ASN A 73 3.90 -3.27 -15.70
C ASN A 73 3.25 -2.00 -15.12
N LEU A 74 4.08 -1.04 -14.70
CA LEU A 74 3.59 0.24 -14.18
C LEU A 74 2.89 1.06 -15.29
N GLU A 75 3.49 1.14 -16.47
CA GLU A 75 2.89 1.86 -17.61
C GLU A 75 1.58 1.22 -18.05
N GLN A 76 1.50 -0.11 -18.06
CA GLN A 76 0.25 -0.83 -18.34
C GLN A 76 -0.83 -0.54 -17.30
N GLN A 77 -0.48 -0.50 -16.01
CA GLN A 77 -1.41 -0.14 -14.94
C GLN A 77 -1.89 1.32 -15.07
N LEU A 78 -1.00 2.24 -15.45
CA LEU A 78 -1.37 3.64 -15.68
C LEU A 78 -2.36 3.78 -16.85
N LEU A 79 -2.16 3.03 -17.94
CA LEU A 79 -3.11 3.01 -19.04
C LEU A 79 -4.50 2.51 -18.61
N GLN A 80 -4.56 1.50 -17.74
CA GLN A 80 -5.83 1.03 -17.17
C GLN A 80 -6.54 2.09 -16.33
N VAL A 81 -5.77 2.88 -15.56
CA VAL A 81 -6.32 4.00 -14.79
C VAL A 81 -6.87 5.08 -15.71
N ILE A 82 -6.11 5.47 -16.75
CA ILE A 82 -6.55 6.48 -17.73
C ILE A 82 -7.83 6.03 -18.44
N ALA A 83 -7.87 4.79 -18.93
CA ALA A 83 -9.04 4.23 -19.59
C ALA A 83 -10.28 4.23 -18.66
N GLY A 84 -10.09 3.93 -17.38
CA GLY A 84 -11.17 4.01 -16.39
C GLY A 84 -11.67 5.43 -16.14
N LEU A 85 -10.78 6.42 -16.12
CA LEU A 85 -11.15 7.83 -16.00
C LEU A 85 -11.90 8.32 -17.24
N GLU A 86 -11.44 7.98 -18.44
CA GLU A 86 -12.10 8.34 -19.71
C GLU A 86 -13.51 7.76 -19.79
N LYS A 87 -13.66 6.46 -19.47
CA LYS A 87 -14.97 5.82 -19.41
C LYS A 87 -15.90 6.55 -18.43
N ARG A 88 -15.37 6.94 -17.27
CA ARG A 88 -16.17 7.64 -16.25
C ARG A 88 -16.61 9.03 -16.71
N ILE A 89 -15.78 9.75 -17.45
CA ILE A 89 -16.14 11.06 -18.02
C ILE A 89 -17.30 10.89 -19.00
N ILE A 90 -17.22 9.90 -19.91
CA ILE A 90 -18.27 9.62 -20.90
C ILE A 90 -19.61 9.25 -20.22
N GLU A 91 -19.59 8.51 -19.11
CA GLU A 91 -20.80 8.17 -18.34
C GLU A 91 -21.47 9.37 -17.65
N LEU A 92 -20.71 10.45 -17.41
CA LEU A 92 -21.20 11.66 -16.75
C LEU A 92 -21.69 12.72 -17.73
N GLU A 93 -21.33 12.61 -19.02
CA GLU A 93 -21.82 13.43 -20.13
C GLU A 93 -23.18 12.93 -20.65
#